data_AF-A0A1Q3AQH6-F1
#
_entry.id   AF-A0A1Q3AQH6-F1
#
_cell.length_a   1.000
_cell.length_b   1.000
_cell.length_c   1.000
_cell.angle_alpha   90.00
_cell.angle_beta   90.00
_cell.angle_gamma   90.00
#
_symmetry.space_group_name_H-M   'P 1'
#
loop_
_entity.id
_entity.type
_entity.pdbx_description
1 polymer ?
#
loop_
_entity_poly.entity_id
_entity_poly.type
_entity_poly.pdbx_seq_one_letter_code
_entity_poly.pdbx_strand_id
1 'polypeptide(L)'
;LATILKIPNEGARGWNQRNCIINNEFNKEECVRMLFGENADCMQRMYTRNLNLHHRFLHRAIATHVLPKAGGFDEVTHMEAYTMYHLITRKRINVPNLIIHHML
;
A
#
# COMPACT_ATOMS: atom_id res chain seq x y z
N LEU A 1 21.09 5.88 0.14
CA LEU A 1 20.46 5.46 1.41
C LEU A 1 20.13 3.96 1.45
N ALA A 2 19.54 3.36 0.39
CA ALA A 2 19.31 1.90 0.30
C ALA A 2 20.59 1.02 0.43
N THR A 3 21.78 1.60 0.25
CA THR A 3 23.07 0.91 0.33
C THR A 3 23.56 0.65 1.77
N ILE A 4 23.05 1.38 2.77
CA ILE A 4 23.56 1.28 4.16
C ILE A 4 23.15 -0.04 4.82
N LEU A 5 21.96 -0.56 4.51
CA LEU A 5 21.43 -1.77 5.14
C LEU A 5 21.63 -3.04 4.29
N LYS A 6 22.26 -2.94 3.10
CA LYS A 6 22.37 -4.03 2.11
C LYS A 6 21.04 -4.75 1.83
N ILE A 7 19.92 -4.06 1.99
CA ILE A 7 18.59 -4.65 1.74
C ILE A 7 18.33 -4.51 0.24
N PRO A 8 18.08 -5.62 -0.49
CA PRO A 8 17.81 -5.55 -1.91
C PRO A 8 16.65 -4.59 -2.18
N ASN A 9 16.88 -3.59 -3.04
CA ASN A 9 15.85 -2.66 -3.48
C ASN A 9 14.97 -3.32 -4.57
N GLU A 10 14.36 -4.44 -4.19
CA GLU A 10 13.46 -5.25 -5.01
C GLU A 10 12.00 -4.90 -4.66
N GLY A 11 11.17 -4.67 -5.67
CA GLY A 11 9.76 -4.31 -5.54
C GLY A 11 9.35 -3.07 -6.34
N ALA A 12 8.03 -2.87 -6.49
CA ALA A 12 7.48 -1.79 -7.30
C ALA A 12 7.86 -0.40 -6.76
N ARG A 13 8.40 0.47 -7.63
CA ARG A 13 8.85 1.82 -7.29
C ARG A 13 7.68 2.81 -7.38
N GLY A 14 7.22 3.29 -6.21
CA GLY A 14 6.61 4.61 -5.96
C GLY A 14 5.38 5.04 -6.77
N TRP A 15 4.20 5.03 -6.13
CA TRP A 15 2.93 5.53 -6.66
C TRP A 15 2.79 7.04 -6.42
N ASN A 16 2.30 7.81 -7.41
CA ASN A 16 1.91 9.21 -7.19
C ASN A 16 0.40 9.26 -6.89
N GLN A 17 -0.08 10.14 -6.00
CA GLN A 17 -1.50 10.22 -5.57
C GLN A 17 -2.55 10.20 -6.70
N ARG A 18 -2.18 10.52 -7.95
CA ARG A 18 -3.04 10.56 -9.14
C ARG A 18 -2.77 9.43 -10.14
N ASN A 19 -1.55 8.87 -10.19
CA ASN A 19 -1.18 7.88 -11.19
C ASN A 19 -0.67 6.59 -10.54
N CYS A 20 -1.35 5.52 -10.94
CA CYS A 20 -0.94 4.17 -10.64
C CYS A 20 0.46 3.85 -11.15
N ILE A 21 1.30 3.19 -10.35
CA ILE A 21 2.52 2.57 -10.88
C ILE A 21 2.09 1.60 -11.97
N ILE A 22 2.62 1.81 -13.17
CA ILE A 22 2.63 0.81 -14.23
C ILE A 22 3.86 -0.05 -13.97
N ASN A 23 3.72 -1.06 -13.10
CA ASN A 23 4.69 -2.13 -13.00
C ASN A 23 4.00 -3.40 -13.51
N ASN A 24 4.61 -4.09 -14.48
CA ASN A 24 4.09 -5.35 -15.02
C ASN A 24 3.91 -6.43 -13.93
N GLU A 25 4.60 -6.29 -12.79
CA GLU A 25 4.51 -7.23 -11.67
C GLU A 25 3.34 -6.95 -10.70
N PHE A 26 2.67 -5.79 -10.81
CA PHE A 26 1.59 -5.40 -9.89
C PHE A 26 0.26 -5.16 -10.63
N ASN A 27 -0.70 -6.06 -10.41
CA ASN A 27 -2.06 -5.86 -10.88
C ASN A 27 -2.86 -5.01 -9.87
N LYS A 28 -3.00 -3.72 -10.18
CA LYS A 28 -3.77 -2.77 -9.37
C LYS A 28 -5.23 -3.15 -9.19
N GLU A 29 -5.84 -3.76 -10.21
CA GLU A 29 -7.25 -4.11 -10.20
C GLU A 29 -7.49 -5.31 -9.30
N GLU A 30 -6.61 -6.30 -9.36
CA GLU A 30 -6.61 -7.44 -8.43
C GLU A 30 -6.47 -6.97 -6.96
N CYS A 31 -5.55 -6.03 -6.70
CA CYS A 31 -5.37 -5.44 -5.36
C CYS A 31 -6.65 -4.77 -4.85
N VAL A 32 -7.24 -3.90 -5.65
CA VAL A 32 -8.45 -3.16 -5.28
C VAL A 32 -9.63 -4.11 -5.10
N ARG A 33 -9.81 -5.08 -6.00
CA ARG A 33 -10.87 -6.09 -5.89
C ARG A 33 -10.71 -6.98 -4.65
N MET A 34 -9.48 -7.36 -4.31
CA MET A 34 -9.21 -8.17 -3.11
C MET A 34 -9.54 -7.39 -1.82
N LEU A 35 -9.26 -6.09 -1.79
CA LEU A 35 -9.46 -5.28 -0.59
C LEU A 35 -10.89 -4.76 -0.43
N PHE A 36 -11.55 -4.42 -1.54
CA PHE A 36 -12.82 -3.69 -1.56
C PHE A 36 -13.97 -4.43 -2.27
N GLY A 37 -13.72 -5.62 -2.82
CA GLY A 37 -14.70 -6.45 -3.51
C GLY A 37 -14.62 -6.37 -5.04
N GLU A 38 -15.17 -7.37 -5.74
CA GLU A 38 -14.99 -7.57 -7.19
C GLU A 38 -15.45 -6.39 -8.07
N ASN A 39 -16.41 -5.60 -7.60
CA ASN A 39 -16.97 -4.46 -8.31
C ASN A 39 -16.20 -3.14 -8.08
N ALA A 40 -15.09 -3.18 -7.34
CA ALA A 40 -14.34 -1.98 -6.98
C ALA A 40 -13.45 -1.49 -8.14
N ASP A 41 -13.51 -0.20 -8.43
CA ASP A 41 -12.69 0.47 -9.45
C ASP A 41 -11.45 1.14 -8.84
N CYS A 42 -10.29 0.87 -9.43
CA CYS A 42 -9.00 1.45 -9.04
C CYS A 42 -8.90 2.98 -9.21
N MET A 43 -9.79 3.58 -10.02
CA MET A 43 -9.86 5.03 -10.24
C MET A 43 -10.69 5.76 -9.18
N GLN A 44 -11.43 5.03 -8.34
CA GLN A 44 -12.25 5.62 -7.28
C GLN A 44 -11.48 5.81 -5.97
N ARG A 45 -11.93 6.76 -5.15
CA ARG A 45 -11.42 6.94 -3.79
C ARG A 45 -11.73 5.71 -2.95
N MET A 46 -10.69 5.17 -2.31
CA MET A 46 -10.80 4.03 -1.41
C MET A 46 -11.00 4.51 0.02
N TYR A 47 -12.06 4.03 0.67
CA TYR A 47 -12.38 4.42 2.05
C TYR A 47 -12.23 3.24 3.00
N THR A 48 -11.68 3.49 4.18
CA THR A 48 -11.47 2.50 5.25
C THR A 48 -12.78 1.84 5.69
N ARG A 49 -13.90 2.58 5.64
CA ARG A 49 -15.23 2.02 5.93
C ARG A 49 -15.65 0.91 4.95
N ASN A 50 -15.06 0.86 3.75
CA ASN A 50 -15.34 -0.18 2.75
C ASN A 50 -14.45 -1.42 2.93
N LEU A 51 -13.45 -1.38 3.82
CA LEU A 51 -12.64 -2.54 4.16
C LEU A 51 -13.37 -3.42 5.19
N ASN A 52 -13.10 -4.73 5.14
CA ASN A 52 -13.47 -5.65 6.22
C ASN A 52 -12.69 -5.33 7.52
N LEU A 53 -13.14 -5.88 8.65
CA LEU A 53 -12.58 -5.58 9.96
C LEU A 53 -11.06 -5.84 10.06
N HIS A 54 -10.59 -6.99 9.56
CA HIS A 54 -9.17 -7.35 9.60
C HIS A 54 -8.32 -6.43 8.74
N HIS A 55 -8.82 -6.06 7.56
CA HIS A 55 -8.16 -5.12 6.66
C HIS A 55 -8.12 -3.71 7.25
N ARG A 56 -9.14 -3.27 8.01
CA ARG A 56 -9.09 -1.99 8.74
C ARG A 56 -7.99 -1.98 9.79
N PHE A 57 -7.83 -3.07 10.54
CA PHE A 57 -6.73 -3.20 11.50
C PHE A 57 -5.38 -3.12 10.80
N LEU A 58 -5.21 -3.86 9.71
CA LEU A 58 -3.98 -3.86 8.91
C LEU A 58 -3.68 -2.47 8.33
N HIS A 59 -4.70 -1.79 7.78
CA HIS A 59 -4.61 -0.42 7.29
C HIS A 59 -4.09 0.51 8.38
N ARG A 60 -4.65 0.43 9.59
CA ARG A 60 -4.21 1.26 10.72
C ARG A 60 -2.76 1.00 11.09
N ALA A 61 -2.33 -0.25 11.16
CA ALA A 61 -0.94 -0.59 11.46
C ALA A 61 0.04 -0.03 10.42
N ILE A 62 -0.30 -0.18 9.13
CA ILE A 62 0.52 0.36 8.02
C ILE A 62 0.57 1.88 8.07
N ALA A 63 -0.58 2.55 8.18
CA ALA A 63 -0.69 4.00 8.20
C ALA A 63 -0.09 4.65 9.47
N THR A 64 0.28 3.86 10.48
CA THR A 64 0.92 4.35 11.71
C THR A 64 2.41 4.04 11.72
N HIS A 65 2.83 2.86 11.24
CA HIS A 65 4.19 2.35 11.45
C HIS A 65 5.02 2.19 10.19
N VAL A 66 4.39 2.13 9.01
CA VAL A 66 5.08 1.87 7.74
C VAL A 66 5.01 3.09 6.83
N LEU A 67 3.81 3.65 6.68
CA LEU A 67 3.49 4.81 5.86
C LEU A 67 2.79 5.87 6.72
N PRO A 68 3.46 6.43 7.75
CA PRO A 68 2.82 7.40 8.61
C PRO A 68 2.33 8.61 7.83
N LYS A 69 1.11 9.04 8.14
CA LYS A 69 0.49 10.22 7.53
C LYS A 69 -0.08 11.14 8.61
N ALA A 70 0.00 12.44 8.36
CA ALA A 70 -0.53 13.47 9.24
C ALA A 70 -2.06 13.67 9.12
N GLY A 71 -2.70 13.04 8.13
CA GLY A 71 -4.14 13.16 7.84
C GLY A 71 -5.01 12.08 8.48
N GLY A 72 -6.30 12.14 8.20
CA GLY A 72 -7.29 11.18 8.68
C GLY A 72 -7.08 9.76 8.13
N PHE A 73 -7.61 8.77 8.86
CA PHE A 73 -7.53 7.35 8.51
C PHE A 73 -8.75 6.88 7.71
N ASP A 74 -9.60 7.80 7.25
CA ASP A 74 -10.84 7.49 6.54
C ASP A 74 -10.58 7.07 5.09
N GLU A 75 -9.53 7.61 4.48
CA GLU A 75 -9.09 7.25 3.14
C GLU A 75 -7.92 6.25 3.20
N VAL A 76 -7.96 5.29 2.28
CA VAL A 76 -6.87 4.34 2.02
C VAL A 76 -6.14 4.84 0.79
N THR A 77 -4.88 5.20 0.95
CA THR A 77 -4.05 5.58 -0.20
C THR A 77 -3.67 4.33 -0.99
N HIS A 78 -3.37 4.48 -2.28
CA HIS A 78 -2.91 3.34 -3.07
C HIS A 78 -1.60 2.73 -2.56
N MET A 79 -0.72 3.49 -1.91
CA MET A 79 0.49 2.94 -1.26
C MET A 79 0.15 2.08 -0.05
N GLU A 80 -0.84 2.50 0.73
CA GLU A 80 -1.37 1.70 1.83
C GLU A 80 -2.02 0.41 1.29
N ALA A 81 -2.89 0.52 0.28
CA ALA A 81 -3.53 -0.64 -0.37
C ALA A 81 -2.50 -1.61 -0.99
N TYR A 82 -1.47 -1.09 -1.66
CA TYR A 82 -0.35 -1.87 -2.20
C TYR A 82 0.38 -2.64 -1.10
N THR A 83 0.71 -1.97 0.01
CA THR A 83 1.40 -2.59 1.15
C THR A 83 0.51 -3.66 1.80
N MET A 84 -0.79 -3.36 1.99
CA MET A 84 -1.77 -4.32 2.48
C MET A 84 -1.84 -5.56 1.59
N TYR A 85 -1.95 -5.38 0.27
CA TYR A 85 -2.04 -6.48 -0.69
C TYR A 85 -0.81 -7.39 -0.62
N HIS A 86 0.40 -6.84 -0.55
CA HIS A 86 1.63 -7.64 -0.45
C HIS A 86 1.70 -8.43 0.87
N LEU A 87 1.27 -7.82 1.98
CA LEU A 87 1.23 -8.50 3.28
C LEU A 87 0.19 -9.62 3.32
N ILE A 88 -1.00 -9.39 2.75
CA ILE A 88 -2.09 -10.38 2.69
C ILE A 88 -1.71 -11.55 1.77
N THR A 89 -1.20 -11.25 0.57
CA THR A 89 -0.81 -12.26 -0.43
C THR A 89 0.56 -12.89 -0.16
N ARG A 90 1.27 -12.42 0.88
CA ARG A 90 2.64 -12.85 1.23
C ARG A 90 3.65 -12.64 0.10
N LYS A 91 3.38 -11.71 -0.82
CA LYS A 91 4.34 -11.28 -1.85
C LYS A 91 5.43 -10.43 -1.20
N ARG A 92 6.67 -10.60 -1.66
CA ARG A 92 7.82 -9.83 -1.13
C ARG A 92 7.63 -8.34 -1.40
N ILE A 93 7.94 -7.51 -0.41
CA ILE A 93 7.88 -6.06 -0.49
C ILE A 93 8.99 -5.47 0.39
N ASN A 94 9.66 -4.42 -0.08
CA ASN A 94 10.72 -3.76 0.67
C ASN A 94 10.15 -2.75 1.69
N VAL A 95 9.64 -3.27 2.82
CA VAL A 95 9.09 -2.48 3.93
C VAL A 95 10.09 -1.45 4.49
N PRO A 96 11.38 -1.80 4.72
CA PRO A 96 12.35 -0.82 5.21
C PRO A 96 12.52 0.38 4.29
N ASN A 97 12.50 0.16 2.97
CA ASN A 97 12.56 1.24 1.99
C ASN A 97 11.32 2.14 2.06
N LEU A 98 10.13 1.56 2.24
CA LEU A 98 8.89 2.33 2.44
C LEU A 98 8.97 3.21 3.69
N ILE A 99 9.40 2.64 4.82
CA ILE A 99 9.57 3.37 6.09
C ILE A 99 10.51 4.56 5.90
N ILE A 100 11.70 4.32 5.33
CA ILE A 100 12.73 5.36 5.13
C ILE A 100 12.21 6.52 4.27
N HIS A 101 11.48 6.23 3.19
CA HIS A 101 10.99 7.27 2.29
C HIS A 101 9.81 8.08 2.85
N HIS A 102 9.13 7.58 3.88
CA HIS A 102 7.92 8.19 4.44
C HIS A 102 8.09 8.72 5.87
N MET A 103 9.15 8.32 6.58
CA MET A 103 9.42 8.76 7.97
C MET A 103 10.59 9.72 8.13
N LEU A 104 11.59 9.63 7.25
CA LEU A 104 12.78 10.48 7.29
C LEU A 104 12.64 11.63 6.30
#